data_AF-A0A0Q2S228-F1
#
_entry.id   AF-A0A0Q2S228-F1
#
_cell.length_a   1.000
_cell.length_b   1.000
_cell.length_c   1.000
_cell.angle_alpha   90.00
_cell.angle_beta   90.00
_cell.angle_gamma   90.00
#
_symmetry.space_group_name_H-M   'P 1'
#
loop_
_entity.id
_entity.type
_entity.pdbx_description
1 polymer ?
#
loop_
_entity_poly.entity_id
_entity_poly.type
_entity_poly.pdbx_seq_one_letter_code
_entity_poly.pdbx_strand_id
1 'polypeptide(L)' 'MRTIALPLTLALGAFLLGLSYSPSYGGSYAYYVANWGEIGIPNLVSAILAGWRAYDSLGEASLLFTAVIGFYLLLGGKKK' A
#
# COMPACT_ATOMS: atom_id res chain seq x y z
N MET A 1 26.36 -14.10 2.80
CA MET A 1 25.02 -13.46 2.76
C MET A 1 24.81 -12.45 3.90
N ARG A 2 24.98 -12.83 5.17
CA ARG A 2 24.83 -11.90 6.33
C ARG A 2 25.76 -10.67 6.31
N THR A 3 26.99 -10.84 5.82
CA THR A 3 28.00 -9.77 5.72
C THR A 3 27.65 -8.67 4.73
N ILE A 4 26.80 -8.95 3.73
CA ILE A 4 26.33 -7.98 2.73
C ILE A 4 24.96 -7.43 3.14
N ALA A 5 24.12 -8.25 3.77
CA ALA A 5 22.80 -7.83 4.23
C ALA A 5 22.86 -6.72 5.30
N LEU A 6 23.80 -6.80 6.23
CA LEU A 6 23.99 -5.80 7.30
C LEU A 6 24.32 -4.39 6.77
N PRO A 7 25.34 -4.19 5.92
CA PRO A 7 25.61 -2.85 5.37
C PRO A 7 24.48 -2.38 4.45
N LEU A 8 23.84 -3.28 3.69
CA LEU A 8 22.72 -2.91 2.81
C LEU A 8 21.51 -2.40 3.60
N THR A 9 21.16 -3.08 4.69
CA THR A 9 20.04 -2.67 5.57
C THR A 9 20.33 -1.37 6.30
N LEU A 10 21.57 -1.17 6.78
CA LEU A 10 22.00 0.10 7.38
C LEU A 10 21.98 1.25 6.36
N ALA A 11 22.45 1.01 5.13
CA ALA A 11 22.43 2.01 4.07
C ALA A 11 20.99 2.39 3.67
N LEU A 12 20.10 1.40 3.54
CA LEU A 12 18.68 1.64 3.29
C LEU A 12 18.04 2.42 4.44
N GLY A 13 18.32 2.03 5.70
CA GLY A 13 17.83 2.73 6.89
C GLY A 13 18.29 4.19 6.91
N ALA A 14 19.57 4.46 6.66
CA ALA A 14 20.11 5.82 6.59
C ALA A 14 19.47 6.64 5.46
N PHE A 15 19.27 6.04 4.29
CA PHE A 15 18.57 6.68 3.16
C PHE A 15 17.13 7.05 3.51
N LEU A 16 16.39 6.12 4.12
CA LEU A 16 15.00 6.34 4.55
C LEU A 16 14.91 7.42 5.65
N LEU A 17 15.87 7.46 6.58
CA LEU A 17 15.93 8.49 7.62
C LEU A 17 16.30 9.88 7.07
N GLY A 18 17.00 9.93 5.94
CA GLY A 18 17.30 11.18 5.22
C GLY A 18 16.14 11.69 4.36
N LEU A 19 15.05 10.92 4.23
CA LEU A 19 13.91 11.30 3.41
C LEU A 19 13.13 12.43 4.10
N SER A 20 13.14 13.62 3.49
CA SER A 20 12.26 14.72 3.90
C SER A 20 11.03 14.75 3.03
N TYR A 21 9.86 14.83 3.66
CA TYR A 21 8.58 14.96 2.97
C TYR A 21 8.00 16.33 3.28
N SER A 22 7.74 17.12 2.23
CA SER A 22 6.97 18.36 2.32
C SER A 22 5.57 18.12 1.73
N PRO A 23 4.50 18.28 2.51
CA PRO A 23 3.15 18.13 1.99
C PRO A 23 2.83 19.25 0.99
N SER A 24 2.24 18.87 -0.15
CA SER A 24 1.61 19.81 -1.08
C SER A 24 0.12 19.90 -0.75
N TYR A 25 -0.33 21.04 -0.22
CA TYR A 25 -1.72 21.26 0.20
C TYR A 25 -2.68 21.57 -0.97
N GLY A 26 -2.27 21.31 -2.21
CA GLY A 26 -3.06 21.57 -3.42
C GLY A 26 -3.62 20.30 -4.07
N GLY A 27 -4.34 20.50 -5.17
CA GLY A 27 -4.80 19.41 -6.03
C GLY A 27 -5.76 18.43 -5.34
N SER A 28 -5.52 17.14 -5.52
CA SER A 28 -6.38 16.06 -5.04
C SER A 28 -6.53 16.04 -3.52
N TYR A 29 -5.49 16.40 -2.77
CA TYR A 29 -5.56 16.47 -1.30
C TYR A 29 -6.64 17.44 -0.83
N ALA A 30 -6.61 18.68 -1.34
CA ALA A 30 -7.58 19.70 -0.96
C ALA A 30 -9.01 19.27 -1.33
N TYR A 31 -9.19 18.63 -2.49
CA TYR A 31 -10.48 18.12 -2.91
C TYR A 31 -10.99 16.99 -2.01
N TYR A 32 -10.15 16.03 -1.63
CA TYR A 32 -10.54 14.95 -0.73
C TYR A 32 -10.96 15.48 0.65
N VAL A 33 -10.19 16.42 1.21
CA VAL A 33 -10.52 17.05 2.49
C VAL A 33 -11.77 17.93 2.39
N ALA A 34 -12.10 18.51 1.24
CA ALA A 34 -13.34 19.28 1.13
C ALA A 34 -14.59 18.40 0.95
N ASN A 35 -14.46 17.23 0.31
CA ASN A 35 -15.62 16.51 -0.26
C ASN A 35 -15.74 15.04 0.16
N TRP A 36 -14.95 14.52 1.12
CA TRP A 36 -15.01 13.09 1.48
C TRP A 36 -16.41 12.60 1.92
N GLY A 37 -17.24 13.51 2.46
CA GLY A 37 -18.59 13.20 2.90
C GLY A 37 -19.51 12.71 1.78
N GLU A 38 -19.24 13.08 0.52
CA GLU A 38 -20.02 12.63 -0.65
C GLU A 38 -19.95 11.13 -0.88
N ILE A 39 -18.88 10.47 -0.42
CA ILE A 39 -18.71 9.01 -0.52
C ILE A 39 -19.61 8.26 0.48
N GLY A 40 -20.12 8.95 1.51
CA GLY A 40 -20.95 8.33 2.56
C GLY A 40 -20.16 7.49 3.57
N ILE A 41 -18.82 7.62 3.59
CA ILE A 41 -17.93 6.95 4.55
C ILE A 41 -17.40 8.01 5.53
N PRO A 42 -17.56 7.84 6.85
CA PRO A 42 -17.23 8.87 7.82
C PRO A 42 -15.72 9.11 7.98
N ASN A 43 -14.90 8.11 7.69
CA ASN A 43 -13.44 8.22 7.77
C ASN A 43 -12.85 8.71 6.44
N LEU A 44 -12.13 9.83 6.46
CA LEU A 44 -11.48 10.44 5.28
C LEU A 44 -10.62 9.45 4.50
N VAL A 45 -9.74 8.70 5.17
CA VAL A 45 -8.81 7.77 4.50
C VAL A 45 -9.58 6.62 3.86
N SER A 46 -10.53 6.03 4.59
CA SER A 46 -11.37 4.97 4.04
C SER A 46 -12.24 5.46 2.87
N ALA A 47 -12.75 6.69 2.93
CA ALA A 47 -13.49 7.32 1.83
C ALA A 47 -12.61 7.48 0.58
N ILE A 48 -11.35 7.88 0.74
CA ILE A 48 -10.40 7.96 -0.38
C ILE A 48 -10.12 6.59 -0.97
N LEU A 49 -9.81 5.59 -0.13
CA LEU A 49 -9.45 4.24 -0.58
C LEU A 49 -10.62 3.50 -1.23
N ALA A 50 -11.83 3.63 -0.70
CA ALA A 50 -13.02 2.96 -1.22
C ALA A 50 -13.77 3.77 -2.30
N GLY A 51 -13.49 5.07 -2.43
CA GLY A 51 -14.05 5.96 -3.44
C GLY A 51 -13.09 6.18 -4.60
N TRP A 52 -12.43 7.34 -4.62
CA TRP A 52 -11.58 7.77 -5.74
C TRP A 52 -10.38 6.84 -6.03
N ARG A 53 -9.87 6.11 -5.03
CA ARG A 53 -8.74 5.18 -5.18
C ARG A 53 -9.13 3.70 -5.11
N ALA A 54 -10.40 3.38 -5.32
CA ALA A 54 -10.89 2.00 -5.26
C ALA A 54 -10.16 1.05 -6.23
N TYR A 55 -9.75 1.55 -7.41
CA TYR A 55 -9.03 0.73 -8.39
C TYR A 55 -7.63 0.29 -7.89
N ASP A 56 -6.95 1.15 -7.14
CA ASP A 56 -5.64 0.86 -6.56
C ASP A 56 -5.78 -0.18 -5.44
N SER A 57 -6.73 0.01 -4.52
CA SER A 57 -7.04 -0.95 -3.45
C SER A 57 -7.57 -2.30 -3.97
N LEU A 58 -8.34 -2.30 -5.07
CA LEU A 58 -8.75 -3.54 -5.75
C LEU A 58 -7.54 -4.29 -6.34
N GLY A 59 -6.58 -3.54 -6.88
CA GLY A 59 -5.29 -4.08 -7.34
C GLY A 59 -4.51 -4.73 -6.21
N GLU A 60 -4.36 -4.04 -5.07
CA GLU A 60 -3.70 -4.59 -3.88
C GLU A 60 -4.40 -5.86 -3.37
N ALA A 61 -5.73 -5.84 -3.27
CA ALA A 61 -6.51 -7.02 -2.87
C ALA A 61 -6.32 -8.21 -3.83
N SER A 62 -6.32 -7.94 -5.15
CA SER A 62 -6.11 -8.97 -6.17
C SER A 62 -4.69 -9.55 -6.12
N LEU A 63 -3.69 -8.71 -5.85
CA LEU A 63 -2.29 -9.12 -5.68
C LEU A 63 -2.14 -10.04 -4.47
N LEU A 64 -2.70 -9.65 -3.31
CA LEU A 64 -2.69 -10.47 -2.10
C LEU A 64 -3.43 -11.80 -2.32
N PHE A 65 -4.61 -11.77 -2.93
CA PHE A 65 -5.37 -12.96 -3.26
C PHE A 65 -4.57 -13.92 -4.16
N THR A 66 -3.93 -13.40 -5.20
CA THR A 66 -3.10 -14.18 -6.11
C THR A 66 -1.88 -14.76 -5.39
N ALA A 67 -1.25 -14.00 -4.50
CA ALA A 67 -0.12 -14.48 -3.69
C ALA A 67 -0.52 -15.67 -2.78
N VAL A 68 -1.68 -15.58 -2.13
CA VAL A 68 -2.22 -16.67 -1.29
C VAL A 68 -2.54 -17.90 -2.11
N ILE A 69 -3.20 -17.73 -3.27
CA ILE A 69 -3.49 -18.85 -4.18
C ILE A 69 -2.19 -19.50 -4.69
N GLY A 70 -1.23 -18.69 -5.14
CA GLY A 70 0.07 -19.17 -5.60
C GLY A 70 0.79 -19.99 -4.53
N PHE A 71 0.80 -19.49 -3.30
CA PHE A 71 1.36 -20.22 -2.15
C PHE A 71 0.63 -21.54 -1.89
N TYR A 72 -0.71 -21.54 -1.91
CA TYR A 72 -1.52 -22.76 -1.71
C TYR A 72 -1.24 -23.82 -2.78
N LEU A 73 -1.12 -23.42 -4.05
CA LEU A 73 -0.80 -24.33 -5.15
C LEU A 73 0.59 -24.94 -4.99
N LEU A 74 1.59 -24.13 -4.60
CA LEU A 74 2.98 -24.58 -4.38
C LEU A 74 3.11 -25.55 -3.19
N LEU A 75 2.26 -25.45 -2.17
CA LEU A 75 2.23 -26.41 -1.05
C LEU A 75 1.75 -27.81 -1.44
N GLY A 76 1.45 -28.04 -2.72
CA GLY A 76 1.00 -29.32 -3.24
C GLY A 76 -0.50 -29.44 -3.15
N GLY A 77 -1.21 -28.51 -3.82
CA GLY A 77 -2.65 -28.56 -4.02
C GLY A 77 -3.09 -29.98 -4.38
N LYS A 78 -3.56 -30.71 -3.36
CA LYS A 78 -3.96 -32.13 -3.40
C LYS A 78 -2.89 -33.09 -3.97
N LYS A 79 -2.05 -33.66 -3.10
CA LYS A 79 -1.68 -35.08 -3.25
C LYS A 79 -2.82 -35.93 -2.68
N LYS A 80 -3.77 -36.30 -3.54
CA LYS A 80 -4.57 -37.51 -3.36
C LYS A 80 -4.90 -38.08 -4.73
#